data_AF-A0A101FHK0-F1
#
_entry.id   AF-A0A101FHK0-F1
#
_cell.length_a   1.000
_cell.length_b   1.000
_cell.length_c   1.000
_cell.angle_alpha   90.00
_cell.angle_beta   90.00
_cell.angle_gamma   90.00
#
_symmetry.space_group_name_H-M   'P 1'
#
loop_
_entity.id
_entity.type
_entity.pdbx_description
1 polymer ?
#
loop_
_entity_poly.entity_id
_entity_poly.type
_entity_poly.pdbx_seq_one_letter_code
_entity_poly.pdbx_strand_id
1 'polypeptide(L)' 'MSKEKISENILARIIKTVDGYMPRSGDWHSELLYVSSRKTPGVRPAIISAELQEILSDYKAFRHLYRHAYTKELRWKK' A
#
# COMPACT_ATOMS: atom_id res chain seq x y z
N MET A 1 3.77 14.15 -6.43
CA MET A 1 4.12 13.31 -5.26
C MET A 1 2.85 13.03 -4.46
N SER A 2 2.27 11.83 -4.62
CA SER A 2 1.00 11.45 -4.00
C SER A 2 1.20 11.08 -2.53
N LYS A 3 0.26 11.42 -1.64
CA LYS A 3 0.32 11.19 -0.19
C LYS A 3 0.36 9.69 0.23
N GLU A 4 0.32 8.76 -0.74
CA GLU A 4 0.43 7.30 -0.56
C GLU A 4 1.68 6.85 0.21
N LYS A 5 2.80 7.56 0.02
CA LYS A 5 4.10 7.11 0.55
C LYS A 5 4.17 7.00 2.07
N ILE A 6 3.43 7.79 2.84
CA ILE A 6 3.73 7.90 4.29
C ILE A 6 3.38 6.61 5.04
N SER A 7 2.19 6.05 4.81
CA SER A 7 1.72 4.84 5.51
C SER A 7 2.53 3.61 5.08
N GLU A 8 2.76 3.47 3.78
CA GLU A 8 3.54 2.37 3.21
C GLU A 8 5.01 2.46 3.60
N ASN A 9 5.59 3.66 3.72
CA ASN A 9 6.96 3.83 4.17
C ASN A 9 7.18 3.30 5.60
N ILE A 10 6.19 3.49 6.49
CA ILE A 10 6.28 2.98 7.87
C ILE A 10 6.24 1.45 7.86
N LEU A 11 5.26 0.86 7.17
CA LEU A 11 5.15 -0.59 7.03
C LEU A 11 6.41 -1.19 6.39
N ALA A 12 6.88 -0.59 5.30
CA ALA A 12 8.11 -0.98 4.60
C ALA A 12 9.33 -0.94 5.53
N ARG A 13 9.43 0.09 6.37
CA ARG A 13 10.53 0.22 7.32
C ARG A 13 10.47 -0.84 8.42
N ILE A 14 9.27 -1.15 8.92
CA ILE A 14 9.07 -2.24 9.89
C ILE A 14 9.47 -3.57 9.25
N ILE A 15 8.92 -3.91 8.09
CA ILE A 15 9.21 -5.16 7.37
C ILE A 15 10.71 -5.29 7.07
N LYS A 16 11.34 -4.24 6.56
CA LYS A 16 12.78 -4.26 6.26
C LYS A 16 13.63 -4.50 7.52
N THR A 17 13.21 -3.96 8.66
CA THR A 17 13.96 -4.04 9.92
C THR A 17 13.72 -5.37 10.63
N VAL A 18 12.49 -5.90 10.58
CA VAL A 18 12.05 -7.08 11.34
C VAL A 18 12.16 -8.36 10.51
N ASP A 19 11.72 -8.33 9.26
CA ASP A 19 11.69 -9.50 8.37
C ASP A 19 13.01 -9.62 7.58
N GLY A 20 13.82 -8.56 7.52
CA GLY A 20 15.15 -8.56 6.90
C GLY A 20 15.17 -8.57 5.37
N TYR A 21 13.99 -8.50 4.73
CA TYR A 21 13.85 -8.38 3.28
C TYR A 21 12.76 -7.37 2.92
N MET A 22 12.68 -7.04 1.63
CA MET A 22 11.66 -6.15 1.10
C MET A 22 10.94 -6.83 -0.07
N PRO A 23 9.61 -6.63 -0.21
CA PRO A 23 8.86 -7.10 -1.38
C PRO A 23 9.54 -6.63 -2.67
N ARG A 24 9.72 -7.53 -3.65
CA ARG A 24 10.41 -7.23 -4.92
C ARG A 24 9.50 -7.29 -6.15
N SER A 25 8.20 -7.57 -5.97
CA SER A 25 7.28 -7.67 -7.08
C SER A 25 6.99 -6.31 -7.73
N GLY A 26 6.48 -6.34 -8.97
CA GLY A 26 6.02 -5.14 -9.68
C GLY A 26 4.89 -4.38 -8.96
N ASP A 27 4.14 -5.07 -8.09
CA ASP A 27 3.14 -4.47 -7.19
C ASP A 27 3.56 -4.62 -5.71
N TRP A 28 4.76 -4.14 -5.42
CA TRP A 28 5.34 -4.18 -4.07
C TRP A 28 4.45 -3.54 -3.00
N HIS A 29 3.56 -2.62 -3.39
CA HIS A 29 2.59 -1.96 -2.50
C HIS A 29 1.54 -2.94 -1.97
N SER A 30 0.89 -3.70 -2.87
CA SER A 30 -0.09 -4.71 -2.46
C SER A 30 0.56 -5.85 -1.69
N GLU A 31 1.76 -6.25 -2.12
CA GLU A 31 2.54 -7.28 -1.42
C GLU A 31 2.93 -6.81 -0.01
N LEU A 32 3.31 -5.54 0.18
CA LEU A 32 3.63 -4.99 1.49
C LEU A 32 2.42 -5.04 2.44
N LEU A 33 1.23 -4.67 1.98
CA LEU A 33 0.00 -4.74 2.78
C LEU A 33 -0.32 -6.18 3.16
N TYR A 34 -0.18 -7.11 2.21
CA TYR A 34 -0.41 -8.53 2.41
C TYR A 34 0.54 -9.13 3.46
N VAL A 35 1.85 -8.87 3.34
CA VAL A 35 2.84 -9.37 4.30
C VAL A 35 2.67 -8.73 5.67
N SER A 36 2.28 -7.45 5.72
CA SER A 36 2.05 -6.72 6.98
C SER A 36 0.83 -7.23 7.76
N SER A 37 -0.18 -7.80 7.10
CA SER A 37 -1.37 -8.36 7.74
C SER A 37 -1.21 -9.79 8.24
N ARG A 38 -0.10 -10.44 7.88
CA ARG A 38 0.21 -11.82 8.25
C ARG A 38 1.17 -11.85 9.44
N LYS A 39 0.99 -12.85 10.30
CA LYS A 39 2.03 -13.24 11.25
C LYS A 39 3.16 -13.93 10.51
N THR A 40 4.39 -13.67 10.95
CA THR A 40 5.59 -14.41 10.52
C THR A 40 6.03 -15.27 11.72
N PRO A 41 5.74 -16.59 11.72
CA PRO A 41 6.03 -17.45 12.86
C PRO A 41 7.49 -17.35 13.31
N GLY A 42 7.70 -17.15 14.61
CA GLY A 42 9.05 -16.99 15.18
C GLY A 42 9.71 -15.63 14.95
N VAL A 43 9.07 -14.70 14.22
CA VAL A 43 9.63 -13.38 13.90
C VAL A 43 8.75 -12.25 14.43
N ARG A 44 7.47 -12.20 14.03
CA ARG A 44 6.53 -11.15 14.47
C ARG A 44 5.05 -11.55 14.36
N PRO A 45 4.16 -10.95 15.16
CA PRO A 45 2.73 -10.97 14.88
C PRO A 45 2.38 -10.15 13.62
N ALA A 46 1.12 -10.18 13.24
CA ALA A 46 0.59 -9.27 12.23
C ALA A 46 0.73 -7.82 12.71
N ILE A 47 1.19 -6.92 11.83
CA ILE A 47 1.37 -5.49 12.13
C ILE A 47 0.04 -4.75 12.00
N ILE A 48 -0.78 -5.16 11.02
CA ILE A 48 -2.13 -4.66 10.78
C ILE A 48 -3.12 -5.82 10.78
N SER A 49 -4.40 -5.54 11.04
CA SER A 49 -5.46 -6.54 10.91
C SER A 49 -5.74 -6.87 9.44
N ALA A 50 -6.39 -8.01 9.18
CA ALA A 50 -6.88 -8.37 7.85
C ALA A 50 -7.90 -7.33 7.33
N GLU A 51 -8.80 -6.87 8.19
CA GLU A 51 -9.78 -5.83 7.88
C GLU A 51 -9.11 -4.52 7.44
N LEU A 52 -8.06 -4.09 8.16
CA LEU A 52 -7.33 -2.88 7.78
C LEU A 52 -6.58 -3.05 6.46
N GLN A 53 -6.08 -4.26 6.16
CA GLN A 53 -5.45 -4.56 4.87
C GLN A 53 -6.46 -4.45 3.72
N GLU A 54 -7.69 -4.92 3.90
CA GLU A 54 -8.76 -4.80 2.91
C GLU A 54 -9.11 -3.33 2.65
N ILE A 55 -9.35 -2.56 3.71
CA ILE A 55 -9.65 -1.11 3.63
C ILE A 55 -8.54 -0.35 2.88
N LEU A 56 -7.26 -0.65 3.20
CA LEU A 56 -6.12 0.01 2.54
C LEU A 56 -5.98 -0.40 1.07
N SER A 57 -6.33 -1.65 0.74
CA SER A 57 -6.32 -2.14 -0.65
C SER A 57 -7.40 -1.45 -1.48
N ASP A 58 -8.62 -1.33 -0.95
CA ASP A 58 -9.71 -0.60 -1.59
C ASP A 58 -9.40 0.88 -1.76
N TYR A 59 -8.82 1.50 -0.73
CA TYR A 59 -8.39 2.90 -0.81
C TYR A 59 -7.34 3.12 -1.90
N LYS A 60 -6.36 2.22 -2.02
CA LYS A 60 -5.34 2.24 -3.10
C LYS A 60 -6.00 2.08 -4.47
N ALA A 61 -6.92 1.13 -4.63
CA ALA A 61 -7.63 0.87 -5.88
C ALA A 61 -8.49 2.08 -6.30
N PHE A 62 -9.30 2.60 -5.38
CA PHE A 62 -10.11 3.81 -5.60
C PHE A 62 -9.25 4.99 -6.04
N ARG A 63 -8.09 5.17 -5.41
CA ARG A 63 -7.18 6.28 -5.71
C ARG A 63 -6.47 6.11 -7.05
N HIS A 64 -6.09 4.89 -7.42
CA HIS A 64 -5.62 4.58 -8.76
C HIS A 64 -6.67 4.94 -9.80
N LEU A 65 -7.92 4.51 -9.59
CA LEU A 65 -9.04 4.85 -10.47
C LEU A 65 -9.24 6.36 -10.54
N TYR A 66 -9.26 7.08 -9.42
CA TYR A 66 -9.41 8.53 -9.37
C TYR A 66 -8.31 9.25 -10.17
N ARG A 67 -7.05 8.83 -10.02
CA ARG A 67 -5.92 9.43 -10.72
C ARG A 67 -6.02 9.26 -12.24
N HIS A 68 -6.54 8.12 -12.71
CA HIS A 68 -6.67 7.84 -14.14
C HIS A 68 -8.00 8.32 -14.75
N ALA A 69 -9.07 8.40 -13.96
CA ALA A 69 -10.40 8.79 -14.44
C ALA A 69 -10.53 10.29 -14.74
N TYR A 70 -9.80 11.16 -14.02
CA TYR A 70 -9.91 12.62 -14.17
C TYR A 70 -8.83 13.24 -15.07
N THR A 71 -8.06 12.44 -15.82
CA THR A 71 -7.17 12.96 -16.87
C THR A 71 -7.91 13.21 -18.20
N LYS A 72 -9.24 13.40 -18.15
CA LYS A 72 -9.98 14.01 -19.26
C LYS A 72 -9.88 15.52 -19.08
N GLU A 73 -9.04 16.15 -19.90
CA GLU A 73 -8.78 17.59 -19.92
C GLU A 73 -10.04 18.41 -19.58
N LEU A 74 -9.95 19.23 -18.54
CA LEU A 74 -10.84 20.37 -18.36
C LEU A 74 -10.61 21.33 -19.53
N ARG A 75 -11.25 21.07 -20.67
CA ARG A 75 -11.39 22.04 -21.75
C ARG A 75 -12.36 23.11 -21.28
N TRP A 76 -11.83 24.11 -20.58
CA TRP A 76 -12.51 25.38 -20.38
C TRP A 76 -12.70 26.03 -21.76
N LYS A 77 -13.93 26.02 -22.27
CA LYS A 77 -14.30 26.82 -23.44
C LYS A 77 -14.46 28.26 -22.96
N LYS A 78 -13.74 29.17 -23.60
CA LYS A 78 -13.83 30.62 -23.42
C LYS A 78 -15.14 31.14 -24.00
#